data_AF-A0A2V1INQ0-F1
#
_entry.id   AF-A0A2V1INQ0-F1
#
_cell.length_a   1.000
_cell.length_b   1.000
_cell.length_c   1.000
_cell.angle_alpha   90.00
_cell.angle_beta   90.00
_cell.angle_gamma   90.00
#
_symmetry.space_group_name_H-M   'P 1'
#
loop_
_entity.id
_entity.type
_entity.pdbx_description
1 polymer ?
#
loop_
_entity_poly.entity_id
_entity_poly.type
_entity_poly.pdbx_seq_one_letter_code
_entity_poly.pdbx_strand_id
1 'polypeptide(L)'
;MDDERYFTECFETLKAKTRSWIQSIGRHTHLGPYDLSSGLGNYIYYMHLPLRDTYCGMRKSGISSSEAIDRLVDLKMPSEIDLSDDAITSEPELNDCARQWEAMLQPLKGSKVYYANSSRMAEYLLPFLRREKDGATLVTESEIRHDALDLPSGITVLKFVDSGCRLYRNKFLERYVPRFFSHASTLLLLDHLLQPEEFYCVCGCHTQSKIWAAAFNARGGTSVCYQHGWPAFMHAGFVDMPYTRMITWGDEFNRLWRSYNPQMEC
;
A
#
# COMPACT_ATOMS: atom_id res chain seq x y z
N MET A 1 -29.10 14.98 9.45
CA MET A 1 -28.73 15.63 8.18
C MET A 1 -27.38 16.33 8.27
N ASP A 2 -27.07 17.07 9.33
CA ASP A 2 -25.76 17.73 9.47
C ASP A 2 -24.58 16.75 9.63
N ASP A 3 -24.77 15.63 10.33
CA ASP A 3 -23.72 14.66 10.59
C ASP A 3 -23.19 14.00 9.31
N GLU A 4 -24.09 13.60 8.40
CA GLU A 4 -23.73 12.98 7.12
C GLU A 4 -22.96 13.95 6.21
N ARG A 5 -23.36 15.23 6.21
CA ARG A 5 -22.64 16.28 5.48
C ARG A 5 -21.21 16.44 6.00
N TYR A 6 -21.02 16.50 7.32
CA TYR A 6 -19.67 16.67 7.89
C TYR A 6 -18.81 15.41 7.77
N PHE A 7 -19.40 14.22 7.73
CA PHE A 7 -18.66 13.00 7.41
C PHE A 7 -18.07 13.04 6.00
N THR A 8 -18.88 13.35 4.99
CA THR A 8 -18.40 13.47 3.60
C THR A 8 -17.39 14.62 3.46
N GLU A 9 -17.66 15.77 4.09
CA GLU A 9 -16.73 16.92 4.10
C GLU A 9 -15.38 16.55 4.72
N CYS A 10 -15.37 15.79 5.82
CA CYS A 10 -14.15 15.30 6.46
C CYS A 10 -13.32 14.42 5.52
N PHE A 11 -13.96 13.49 4.81
CA PHE A 11 -13.24 12.58 3.91
C PHE A 11 -12.59 13.32 2.74
N GLU A 12 -13.32 14.23 2.09
CA GLU A 12 -12.77 15.00 0.96
C GLU A 12 -11.70 16.00 1.43
N THR A 13 -11.90 16.65 2.59
CA THR A 13 -10.91 17.58 3.15
C THR A 13 -9.62 16.85 3.54
N LEU A 14 -9.73 15.69 4.21
CA LEU A 14 -8.56 14.89 4.57
C LEU A 14 -7.83 14.39 3.33
N LYS A 15 -8.56 13.85 2.35
CA LYS A 15 -8.01 13.41 1.06
C LYS A 15 -7.27 14.54 0.33
N ALA A 16 -7.84 15.73 0.26
CA ALA A 16 -7.21 16.90 -0.37
C ALA A 16 -5.94 17.33 0.38
N LYS A 17 -5.98 17.42 1.72
CA LYS A 17 -4.82 17.78 2.54
C LYS A 17 -3.69 16.76 2.40
N THR A 18 -4.01 15.46 2.46
CA THR A 18 -3.02 14.39 2.25
C THR A 18 -2.41 14.46 0.85
N ARG A 19 -3.22 14.64 -0.20
CA ARG A 19 -2.71 14.76 -1.58
C ARG A 19 -1.77 15.96 -1.74
N SER A 20 -2.16 17.12 -1.21
CA SER A 20 -1.33 18.33 -1.24
C SER A 20 0.00 18.11 -0.52
N TRP A 21 -0.02 17.43 0.63
CA TRP A 21 1.21 17.12 1.37
C TRP A 21 2.12 16.14 0.65
N ILE A 22 1.57 15.06 0.07
CA ILE A 22 2.34 14.10 -0.75
C ILE A 22 3.04 14.82 -1.91
N GLN A 23 2.34 15.74 -2.58
CA GLN A 23 2.91 16.55 -3.66
C GLN A 23 4.01 17.48 -3.14
N SER A 24 3.83 18.10 -1.97
CA SER A 24 4.81 19.04 -1.43
C SER A 24 6.09 18.38 -0.93
N ILE A 25 6.03 17.12 -0.48
CA ILE A 25 7.24 16.38 -0.06
C ILE A 25 7.98 15.72 -1.22
N GLY A 26 7.35 15.60 -2.41
CA GLY A 26 8.00 15.22 -3.67
C GLY A 26 8.87 13.96 -3.55
N ARG A 27 10.16 14.06 -3.89
CA ARG A 27 11.13 12.94 -3.85
C ARG A 27 11.21 12.21 -2.51
N HIS A 28 10.79 12.83 -1.41
CA HIS A 28 10.79 12.19 -0.09
C HIS A 28 9.74 11.08 0.06
N THR A 29 8.83 10.91 -0.92
CA THR A 29 7.97 9.71 -1.03
C THR A 29 8.74 8.47 -1.47
N HIS A 30 9.93 8.62 -2.06
CA HIS A 30 10.66 7.52 -2.64
C HIS A 30 11.42 6.70 -1.59
N LEU A 31 11.56 5.41 -1.83
CA LEU A 31 12.47 4.55 -1.06
C LEU A 31 13.27 3.74 -2.07
N GLY A 32 14.56 4.04 -2.22
CA GLY A 32 15.30 3.53 -3.39
C GLY A 32 14.79 4.17 -4.69
N PRO A 33 14.71 3.39 -5.79
CA PRO A 33 14.18 3.86 -7.07
C PRO A 33 12.64 3.89 -7.11
N TYR A 34 11.95 3.50 -6.03
CA TYR A 34 10.50 3.28 -6.05
C TYR A 34 9.74 4.51 -5.53
N ASP A 35 8.81 5.05 -6.33
CA ASP A 35 7.87 6.06 -5.87
C ASP A 35 6.75 5.41 -5.05
N LEU A 36 6.73 5.68 -3.74
CA LEU A 36 5.72 5.14 -2.83
C LEU A 36 4.60 6.15 -2.52
N SER A 37 4.45 7.22 -3.30
CA SER A 37 3.47 8.31 -3.11
C SER A 37 2.04 7.80 -2.87
N SER A 38 1.54 6.88 -3.69
CA SER A 38 0.18 6.32 -3.56
C SER A 38 0.01 5.50 -2.27
N GLY A 39 1.02 4.71 -1.90
CA GLY A 39 1.03 3.93 -0.65
C GLY A 39 1.10 4.83 0.58
N LEU A 40 1.99 5.83 0.57
CA LEU A 40 2.16 6.77 1.68
C LEU A 40 0.92 7.65 1.87
N GLY A 41 0.34 8.14 0.78
CA GLY A 41 -0.92 8.90 0.84
C GLY A 41 -2.05 8.08 1.45
N ASN A 42 -2.16 6.81 1.06
CA ASN A 42 -3.13 5.89 1.66
C ASN A 42 -2.90 5.69 3.16
N TYR A 43 -1.64 5.47 3.56
CA TYR A 43 -1.25 5.30 4.95
C TYR A 43 -1.61 6.52 5.82
N ILE A 44 -1.27 7.72 5.36
CA ILE A 44 -1.59 8.97 6.07
C ILE A 44 -3.10 9.17 6.17
N TYR A 45 -3.85 8.91 5.09
CA TYR A 45 -5.30 9.02 5.11
C TYR A 45 -5.91 8.11 6.19
N TYR A 46 -5.57 6.82 6.20
CA TYR A 46 -6.12 5.87 7.18
C TYR A 46 -5.65 6.13 8.61
N MET A 47 -4.43 6.66 8.81
CA MET A 47 -3.95 7.06 10.13
C MET A 47 -4.82 8.14 10.77
N HIS A 48 -5.31 9.09 9.96
CA HIS A 48 -6.08 10.24 10.45
C HIS A 48 -7.61 10.03 10.34
N LEU A 49 -8.07 9.00 9.63
CA LEU A 49 -9.49 8.66 9.49
C LEU A 49 -10.23 8.56 10.83
N PRO A 50 -9.64 8.01 11.92
CA PRO A 50 -10.30 7.97 13.24
C PRO A 50 -10.62 9.36 13.84
N LEU A 51 -10.00 10.44 13.35
CA LEU A 51 -10.24 11.81 13.83
C LEU A 51 -11.55 12.42 13.31
N ARG A 52 -12.28 11.69 12.45
CA ARG A 52 -13.53 12.11 11.82
C ARG A 52 -14.57 12.62 12.81
N ASP A 53 -14.76 11.93 13.93
CA ASP A 53 -15.80 12.32 14.90
C ASP A 53 -15.44 13.63 15.62
N THR A 54 -14.15 13.81 15.93
CA THR A 54 -13.61 15.08 16.45
C THR A 54 -13.76 16.21 15.44
N TYR A 55 -13.46 15.96 14.16
CA TYR A 55 -13.69 16.91 13.07
C TYR A 55 -15.16 17.34 13.03
N CYS A 56 -16.10 16.39 13.05
CA CYS A 56 -17.53 16.69 13.03
C CYS A 56 -17.96 17.53 14.24
N GLY A 57 -17.42 17.24 15.43
CA GLY A 57 -17.66 18.06 16.63
C GLY A 57 -17.19 19.51 16.49
N MET A 58 -16.01 19.72 15.90
CA MET A 58 -15.49 21.06 15.58
C MET A 58 -16.39 21.79 14.59
N ARG A 59 -16.83 21.11 13.52
CA ARG A 59 -17.73 21.68 12.51
C ARG A 59 -19.07 22.10 13.09
N LYS A 60 -19.67 21.27 13.95
CA LYS A 60 -20.91 21.59 14.69
C LYS A 60 -20.75 22.80 15.62
N SER A 61 -19.53 23.04 16.11
CA SER A 61 -19.20 24.17 16.98
C SER A 61 -18.86 25.46 16.19
N GLY A 62 -19.00 25.44 14.86
CA GLY A 62 -18.80 26.60 13.99
C GLY A 62 -17.38 26.79 13.45
N ILE A 63 -16.42 25.91 13.78
CA ILE A 63 -15.04 25.98 13.27
C ILE A 63 -15.03 25.61 11.79
N SER A 64 -14.35 26.37 10.93
CA SER A 64 -14.31 26.09 9.48
C SER A 64 -13.65 24.74 9.14
N SER A 65 -13.94 24.19 7.95
CA SER A 65 -13.36 22.92 7.49
C SER A 65 -11.83 22.94 7.40
N SER A 66 -11.27 24.02 6.84
CA SER A 66 -9.81 24.23 6.74
C SER A 66 -9.17 24.28 8.13
N GLU A 67 -9.73 25.07 9.02
CA GLU A 67 -9.18 25.22 10.37
C GLU A 67 -9.29 23.92 11.18
N ALA A 68 -10.41 23.20 11.07
CA ALA A 68 -10.58 21.92 11.74
C ALA A 68 -9.56 20.89 11.26
N ILE A 69 -9.32 20.77 9.95
CA ILE A 69 -8.35 19.79 9.44
C ILE A 69 -6.91 20.17 9.79
N ASP A 70 -6.57 21.46 9.79
CA ASP A 70 -5.22 21.93 10.12
C ASP A 70 -4.89 21.71 11.60
N ARG A 71 -5.88 21.83 12.48
CA ARG A 71 -5.73 21.52 13.91
C ARG A 71 -5.57 20.02 14.20
N LEU A 72 -6.21 19.16 13.41
CA LEU A 72 -6.24 17.71 13.64
C LEU A 72 -5.10 16.95 12.97
N VAL A 73 -4.62 17.45 11.84
CA VAL A 73 -3.71 16.72 10.95
C VAL A 73 -2.43 17.52 10.78
N ASP A 74 -1.46 17.23 11.65
CA ASP A 74 -0.13 17.84 11.65
C ASP A 74 0.83 16.99 10.80
N LEU A 75 1.12 17.46 9.59
CA LEU A 75 2.02 16.78 8.64
C LEU A 75 3.32 17.56 8.51
N LYS A 76 4.44 16.90 8.81
CA LYS A 76 5.78 17.52 8.83
C LYS A 76 6.36 17.74 7.44
N MET A 77 7.12 18.82 7.27
CA MET A 77 7.76 19.17 6.01
C MET A 77 9.24 18.76 5.97
N PRO A 78 9.79 18.32 4.82
CA PRO A 78 11.19 17.95 4.70
C PRO A 78 12.17 19.09 5.04
N SER A 79 11.76 20.34 4.83
CA SER A 79 12.54 21.54 5.20
C SER A 79 12.84 21.65 6.71
N GLU A 80 12.20 20.83 7.54
CA GLU A 80 12.46 20.73 8.98
C GLU A 80 13.63 19.77 9.32
N ILE A 81 14.22 19.10 8.33
CA ILE A 81 15.39 18.22 8.50
C ILE A 81 16.57 18.79 7.69
N ASP A 82 17.78 18.65 8.25
CA ASP A 82 19.01 18.72 7.46
C ASP A 82 19.12 17.51 6.51
N LEU A 83 18.85 17.75 5.22
CA LEU A 83 18.84 16.75 4.16
C LEU A 83 20.09 16.90 3.29
N SER A 84 21.26 16.64 3.87
CA SER A 84 22.47 16.38 3.07
C SER A 84 22.24 15.19 2.11
N ASP A 85 23.00 15.13 1.01
CA ASP A 85 22.77 14.21 -0.14
C ASP A 85 22.66 12.71 0.22
N ASP A 86 23.12 12.29 1.40
CA ASP A 86 22.98 10.92 1.93
C ASP A 86 21.62 10.61 2.59
N ALA A 87 20.61 11.45 2.39
CA ALA A 87 19.30 11.29 3.05
C ALA A 87 18.42 10.20 2.43
N ILE A 88 18.62 9.85 1.16
CA ILE A 88 17.86 8.83 0.43
C ILE A 88 18.86 8.00 -0.39
N THR A 89 18.93 6.69 -0.18
CA THR A 89 19.80 5.83 -1.00
C THR A 89 19.05 5.33 -2.23
N SER A 90 19.75 5.24 -3.36
CA SER A 90 19.23 4.64 -4.61
C SER A 90 19.63 3.18 -4.78
N GLU A 91 20.83 2.83 -4.32
CA GLU A 91 21.37 1.48 -4.44
C GLU A 91 20.87 0.57 -3.31
N PRO A 92 20.56 -0.70 -3.61
CA PRO A 92 20.17 -1.67 -2.61
C PRO A 92 21.36 -2.06 -1.72
N GLU A 93 21.20 -1.95 -0.41
CA GLU A 93 22.19 -2.37 0.58
C GLU A 93 21.56 -3.32 1.61
N LEU A 94 21.90 -4.62 1.52
CA LEU A 94 21.42 -5.64 2.46
C LEU A 94 22.14 -5.53 3.80
N ASN A 95 21.40 -5.19 4.85
CA ASN A 95 21.87 -5.34 6.22
C ASN A 95 21.94 -6.83 6.65
N ASP A 96 22.57 -7.12 7.79
CA ASP A 96 22.77 -8.50 8.26
C ASP A 96 21.44 -9.29 8.40
N CYS A 97 20.38 -8.61 8.85
CA CYS A 97 19.02 -9.14 8.90
C CYS A 97 18.53 -9.60 7.52
N ALA A 98 18.69 -8.76 6.50
CA ALA A 98 18.25 -9.04 5.14
C ALA A 98 19.04 -10.18 4.48
N ARG A 99 20.34 -10.31 4.77
CA ARG A 99 21.19 -11.41 4.25
C ARG A 99 20.74 -12.79 4.73
N GLN A 100 20.18 -12.88 5.94
CA GLN A 100 19.62 -14.15 6.44
C GLN A 100 18.39 -14.59 5.63
N TRP A 101 17.60 -13.64 5.15
CA TRP A 101 16.40 -13.92 4.35
C TRP A 101 16.73 -14.37 2.95
N GLU A 102 17.82 -13.84 2.36
CA GLU A 102 18.25 -14.19 1.00
C GLU A 102 18.39 -15.71 0.81
N ALA A 103 19.13 -16.39 1.69
CA ALA A 103 19.31 -17.84 1.61
C ALA A 103 18.00 -18.61 1.83
N MET A 104 17.15 -18.14 2.74
CA MET A 104 15.89 -18.79 3.09
C MET A 104 14.84 -18.68 1.97
N LEU A 105 14.80 -17.53 1.28
CA LEU A 105 13.81 -17.22 0.25
C LEU A 105 14.28 -17.58 -1.17
N GLN A 106 15.55 -17.95 -1.34
CA GLN A 106 16.12 -18.35 -2.63
C GLN A 106 15.27 -19.38 -3.40
N PRO A 107 14.66 -20.41 -2.78
CA PRO A 107 13.79 -21.36 -3.51
C PRO A 107 12.53 -20.75 -4.11
N LEU A 108 12.12 -19.57 -3.66
CA LEU A 108 10.91 -18.87 -4.09
C LEU A 108 11.19 -17.81 -5.16
N LYS A 109 12.46 -17.66 -5.56
CA LYS A 109 12.88 -16.67 -6.55
C LYS A 109 12.19 -16.93 -7.89
N GLY A 110 11.64 -15.89 -8.50
CA GLY A 110 10.85 -15.96 -9.73
C GLY A 110 9.42 -16.44 -9.55
N SER A 111 9.00 -16.85 -8.35
CA SER A 111 7.62 -17.30 -8.15
C SER A 111 6.60 -16.17 -8.39
N LYS A 112 5.41 -16.53 -8.88
CA LYS A 112 4.27 -15.61 -8.85
C LYS A 112 3.92 -15.30 -7.40
N VAL A 113 3.66 -14.02 -7.11
CA VAL A 113 3.31 -13.58 -5.76
C VAL A 113 1.84 -13.17 -5.72
N TYR A 114 1.13 -13.80 -4.79
CA TYR A 114 -0.23 -13.50 -4.42
C TYR A 114 -0.23 -12.83 -3.04
N TYR A 115 -0.91 -11.71 -2.89
CA TYR A 115 -1.01 -11.00 -1.62
C TYR A 115 -2.44 -10.94 -1.09
N ALA A 116 -2.61 -11.31 0.19
CA ALA A 116 -3.86 -11.24 0.92
C ALA A 116 -3.66 -10.66 2.33
N ASN A 117 -4.36 -9.59 2.67
CA ASN A 117 -4.26 -8.95 3.99
C ASN A 117 -4.99 -9.71 5.12
N SER A 118 -5.78 -10.72 4.79
CA SER A 118 -6.56 -11.51 5.75
C SER A 118 -6.83 -12.91 5.22
N SER A 119 -7.15 -13.85 6.12
CA SER A 119 -7.52 -15.23 5.75
C SER A 119 -8.69 -15.27 4.78
N ARG A 120 -9.70 -14.41 4.98
CA ARG A 120 -10.82 -14.24 4.06
C ARG A 120 -10.38 -13.79 2.66
N MET A 121 -9.42 -12.87 2.54
CA MET A 121 -8.94 -12.47 1.22
C MET A 121 -8.12 -13.57 0.54
N ALA A 122 -7.42 -14.41 1.32
CA ALA A 122 -6.74 -15.59 0.79
C ALA A 122 -7.74 -16.62 0.23
N GLU A 123 -8.91 -16.80 0.85
CA GLU A 123 -9.97 -17.66 0.31
C GLU A 123 -10.40 -17.24 -1.10
N TYR A 124 -10.51 -15.94 -1.37
CA TYR A 124 -10.85 -15.44 -2.71
C TYR A 124 -9.78 -15.70 -3.76
N LEU A 125 -8.53 -15.93 -3.34
CA LEU A 125 -7.43 -16.28 -4.24
C LEU A 125 -7.34 -17.79 -4.52
N LEU A 126 -8.01 -18.65 -3.74
CA LEU A 126 -7.94 -20.11 -3.90
C LEU A 126 -8.21 -20.61 -5.33
N PRO A 127 -9.20 -20.09 -6.08
CA PRO A 127 -9.43 -20.54 -7.46
C PRO A 127 -8.24 -20.29 -8.39
N PHE A 128 -7.45 -19.25 -8.14
CA PHE A 128 -6.24 -18.92 -8.90
C PHE A 128 -5.06 -19.76 -8.42
N LEU A 129 -4.85 -19.82 -7.11
CA LEU A 129 -3.78 -20.61 -6.49
C LEU A 129 -3.86 -22.09 -6.88
N ARG A 130 -5.06 -22.67 -6.99
CA ARG A 130 -5.27 -24.06 -7.43
C ARG A 130 -4.90 -24.32 -8.89
N ARG A 131 -4.73 -23.27 -9.71
CA ARG A 131 -4.31 -23.37 -11.12
C ARG A 131 -2.81 -23.22 -11.30
N GLU A 132 -2.07 -22.83 -10.27
CA GLU A 132 -0.62 -22.67 -10.32
C GLU A 132 0.09 -24.03 -10.25
N LYS A 133 0.42 -24.58 -11.42
CA LYS A 133 1.07 -25.89 -11.54
C LYS A 133 2.52 -25.89 -11.07
N ASP A 134 3.21 -24.78 -11.28
CA ASP A 134 4.64 -24.61 -10.95
C ASP A 134 4.84 -24.10 -9.50
N GLY A 135 3.76 -23.99 -8.74
CA GLY A 135 3.75 -23.38 -7.41
C GLY A 135 3.65 -21.86 -7.44
N ALA A 136 3.43 -21.26 -6.28
CA ALA A 136 3.38 -19.82 -6.12
C ALA A 136 3.64 -19.43 -4.65
N THR A 137 3.92 -18.16 -4.42
CA THR A 137 4.08 -17.60 -3.09
C THR A 137 2.84 -16.81 -2.69
N LEU A 138 2.21 -17.18 -1.57
CA LEU A 138 1.11 -16.43 -0.96
C LEU A 138 1.66 -15.64 0.24
N VAL A 139 1.70 -14.31 0.11
CA VAL A 139 2.13 -13.39 1.18
C VAL A 139 0.93 -12.87 1.95
N THR A 140 0.98 -12.94 3.28
CA THR A 140 -0.19 -12.69 4.13
C THR A 140 0.14 -11.88 5.37
N GLU A 141 -0.76 -10.99 5.82
CA GLU A 141 -0.57 -10.29 7.10
C GLU A 141 -1.06 -11.12 8.30
N SER A 142 -2.05 -11.97 8.07
CA SER A 142 -2.56 -12.92 9.05
C SER A 142 -1.86 -14.26 8.92
N GLU A 143 -1.75 -14.99 10.02
CA GLU A 143 -1.31 -16.38 9.98
C GLU A 143 -2.33 -17.24 9.26
N ILE A 144 -1.89 -17.96 8.23
CA ILE A 144 -2.72 -18.86 7.44
C ILE A 144 -2.12 -20.26 7.58
N ARG A 145 -2.96 -21.18 8.03
CA ARG A 145 -2.60 -22.60 8.06
C ARG A 145 -2.97 -23.24 6.73
N HIS A 146 -2.05 -24.02 6.17
CA HIS A 146 -2.26 -24.73 4.90
C HIS A 146 -3.48 -25.65 4.91
N ASP A 147 -3.68 -26.38 6.00
CA ASP A 147 -4.78 -27.33 6.18
C ASP A 147 -6.14 -26.64 6.28
N ALA A 148 -6.20 -25.48 6.94
CA ALA A 148 -7.44 -24.73 7.13
C ALA A 148 -8.02 -24.17 5.82
N LEU A 149 -7.16 -23.81 4.86
CA LEU A 149 -7.58 -23.25 3.56
C LEU A 149 -7.53 -24.26 2.41
N ASP A 150 -7.14 -25.52 2.67
CA ASP A 150 -6.96 -26.54 1.63
C ASP A 150 -6.06 -26.01 0.48
N LEU A 151 -4.92 -25.42 0.86
CA LEU A 151 -3.97 -24.86 -0.09
C LEU A 151 -3.23 -25.98 -0.86
N PRO A 152 -3.04 -25.83 -2.19
CA PRO A 152 -2.22 -26.77 -2.96
C PRO A 152 -0.80 -26.87 -2.38
N SER A 153 -0.20 -28.07 -2.45
CA SER A 153 1.13 -28.36 -1.88
C SER A 153 2.27 -27.53 -2.49
N GLY A 154 2.10 -27.04 -3.73
CA GLY A 154 3.06 -26.15 -4.39
C GLY A 154 2.99 -24.70 -3.95
N ILE A 155 2.03 -24.32 -3.11
CA ILE A 155 1.94 -22.96 -2.57
C ILE A 155 2.83 -22.85 -1.34
N THR A 156 3.68 -21.82 -1.29
CA THR A 156 4.41 -21.46 -0.08
C THR A 156 3.76 -20.23 0.55
N VAL A 157 3.40 -20.30 1.83
CA VAL A 157 2.82 -19.17 2.55
C VAL A 157 3.90 -18.43 3.31
N LEU A 158 4.03 -17.12 3.05
CA LEU A 158 4.92 -16.22 3.78
C LEU A 158 4.08 -15.25 4.61
N LYS A 159 4.19 -15.34 5.94
CA LYS A 159 3.61 -14.33 6.82
C LYS A 159 4.47 -13.08 6.78
N PHE A 160 3.88 -11.97 6.37
CA PHE A 160 4.48 -10.65 6.47
C PHE A 160 4.60 -10.25 7.94
N VAL A 161 5.82 -9.95 8.36
CA VAL A 161 6.13 -9.41 9.68
C VAL A 161 7.14 -8.28 9.50
N ASP A 162 6.86 -7.13 10.12
CA ASP A 162 7.84 -6.05 10.21
C ASP A 162 9.10 -6.56 10.90
N SER A 163 10.21 -6.59 10.15
CA SER A 163 11.44 -7.26 10.56
C SER A 163 12.56 -6.31 10.96
N GLY A 164 12.39 -5.01 10.74
CA GLY A 164 13.48 -4.04 10.84
C GLY A 164 14.62 -4.28 9.82
N CYS A 165 14.49 -5.28 8.93
CA CYS A 165 15.38 -5.44 7.79
C CYS A 165 15.11 -4.30 6.79
N ARG A 166 16.17 -3.82 6.14
CA ARG A 166 16.05 -2.71 5.17
C ARG A 166 17.00 -2.91 4.00
N LEU A 167 16.56 -2.40 2.86
CA LEU A 167 17.30 -2.38 1.59
C LEU A 167 17.74 -0.96 1.20
N TYR A 168 16.97 0.05 1.62
CA TYR A 168 17.21 1.45 1.30
C TYR A 168 17.06 2.33 2.55
N ARG A 169 17.52 3.57 2.43
CA ARG A 169 17.36 4.62 3.44
C ARG A 169 16.49 5.74 2.92
N ASN A 170 15.73 6.32 3.83
CA ASN A 170 15.08 7.61 3.63
C ASN A 170 14.91 8.27 5.01
N LYS A 171 15.79 9.21 5.36
CA LYS A 171 15.81 9.87 6.67
C LYS A 171 14.48 10.55 7.02
N PHE A 172 13.77 11.08 6.02
CA PHE A 172 12.47 11.72 6.24
C PHE A 172 11.42 10.68 6.67
N LEU A 173 11.31 9.57 5.92
CA LEU A 173 10.36 8.51 6.24
C LEU A 173 10.73 7.81 7.56
N GLU A 174 12.01 7.56 7.79
CA GLU A 174 12.56 6.99 9.03
C GLU A 174 12.18 7.83 10.25
N ARG A 175 12.21 9.16 10.13
CA ARG A 175 11.95 10.08 11.25
C ARG A 175 10.47 10.32 11.50
N TYR A 176 9.70 10.60 10.45
CA TYR A 176 8.34 11.13 10.60
C TYR A 176 7.22 10.13 10.32
N VAL A 177 7.51 9.06 9.58
CA VAL A 177 6.55 7.97 9.31
C VAL A 177 7.20 6.59 9.50
N PRO A 178 7.84 6.32 10.66
CA PRO A 178 8.71 5.15 10.86
C PRO A 178 8.02 3.82 10.61
N ARG A 179 6.73 3.68 10.97
CA ARG A 179 5.95 2.46 10.72
C ARG A 179 5.71 2.21 9.23
N PHE A 180 5.43 3.27 8.46
CA PHE A 180 5.33 3.16 7.00
C PHE A 180 6.68 2.77 6.41
N PHE A 181 7.76 3.43 6.83
CA PHE A 181 9.11 3.12 6.39
C PHE A 181 9.48 1.65 6.65
N SER A 182 9.18 1.14 7.84
CA SER A 182 9.50 -0.24 8.21
C SER A 182 8.74 -1.25 7.34
N HIS A 183 7.42 -1.06 7.19
CA HIS A 183 6.63 -1.91 6.30
C HIS A 183 7.11 -1.85 4.86
N ALA A 184 7.33 -0.64 4.32
CA ALA A 184 7.83 -0.48 2.97
C ALA A 184 9.18 -1.17 2.77
N SER A 185 10.09 -1.04 3.74
CA SER A 185 11.41 -1.67 3.72
C SER A 185 11.32 -3.20 3.64
N THR A 186 10.46 -3.81 4.45
CA THR A 186 10.24 -5.27 4.41
C THR A 186 9.64 -5.71 3.08
N LEU A 187 8.64 -4.99 2.55
CA LEU A 187 7.99 -5.36 1.27
C LEU A 187 8.97 -5.22 0.09
N LEU A 188 9.74 -4.14 0.04
CA LEU A 188 10.76 -3.94 -0.99
C LEU A 188 11.89 -4.96 -0.90
N LEU A 189 12.26 -5.38 0.31
CA LEU A 189 13.20 -6.48 0.50
C LEU A 189 12.62 -7.79 -0.06
N LEU A 190 11.36 -8.10 0.23
CA LEU A 190 10.71 -9.29 -0.32
C LEU A 190 10.63 -9.23 -1.85
N ASP A 191 10.27 -8.10 -2.45
CA ASP A 191 10.29 -7.96 -3.92
C ASP A 191 11.69 -8.16 -4.50
N HIS A 192 12.71 -7.59 -3.85
CA HIS A 192 14.10 -7.71 -4.26
C HIS A 192 14.62 -9.16 -4.21
N LEU A 193 14.26 -9.89 -3.15
CA LEU A 193 14.70 -11.28 -2.95
C LEU A 193 13.91 -12.28 -3.80
N LEU A 194 12.58 -12.16 -3.79
CA LEU A 194 11.69 -13.06 -4.54
C LEU A 194 11.75 -12.81 -6.04
N GLN A 195 12.04 -11.58 -6.46
CA GLN A 195 11.98 -11.17 -7.85
C GLN A 195 10.77 -11.73 -8.62
N PRO A 196 9.53 -11.46 -8.18
CA PRO A 196 8.36 -12.14 -8.73
C PRO A 196 8.23 -12.01 -10.24
N GLU A 197 7.68 -13.03 -10.90
CA GLU A 197 7.31 -12.95 -12.33
C GLU A 197 6.03 -12.14 -12.54
N GLU A 198 5.10 -12.23 -11.57
CA GLU A 198 3.81 -11.57 -11.59
C GLU A 198 3.37 -11.26 -10.15
N PHE A 199 2.62 -10.17 -9.97
CA PHE A 199 2.06 -9.77 -8.69
C PHE A 199 0.53 -9.66 -8.76
N TYR A 200 -0.14 -10.34 -7.83
CA TYR A 200 -1.59 -10.40 -7.71
C TYR A 200 -2.06 -9.99 -6.32
N CYS A 201 -3.11 -9.19 -6.22
CA CYS A 201 -3.74 -8.89 -4.94
C CYS A 201 -5.27 -8.80 -5.01
N VAL A 202 -5.93 -8.96 -3.87
CA VAL A 202 -7.39 -8.72 -3.72
C VAL A 202 -7.59 -7.44 -2.94
N CYS A 203 -8.54 -6.59 -3.38
CA CYS A 203 -8.86 -5.30 -2.77
C CYS A 203 -7.65 -4.37 -2.64
N GLY A 204 -7.21 -3.79 -3.75
CA GLY A 204 -5.97 -3.00 -3.83
C GLY A 204 -5.94 -1.65 -3.11
N CYS A 205 -6.93 -1.32 -2.27
CA CYS A 205 -6.93 -0.08 -1.50
C CYS A 205 -6.03 -0.12 -0.24
N HIS A 206 -5.39 -1.25 0.05
CA HIS A 206 -4.49 -1.40 1.18
C HIS A 206 -3.09 -0.83 0.89
N THR A 207 -2.44 -0.29 1.92
CA THR A 207 -1.14 0.36 1.80
C THR A 207 -0.06 -0.59 1.28
N GLN A 208 -0.05 -1.81 1.80
CA GLN A 208 0.95 -2.83 1.49
C GLN A 208 0.87 -3.28 0.02
N SER A 209 -0.34 -3.54 -0.48
CA SER A 209 -0.53 -3.91 -1.89
C SER A 209 -0.16 -2.78 -2.84
N LYS A 210 -0.39 -1.52 -2.46
CA LYS A 210 0.05 -0.35 -3.23
C LYS A 210 1.57 -0.23 -3.28
N ILE A 211 2.27 -0.45 -2.15
CA ILE A 211 3.73 -0.45 -2.11
C ILE A 211 4.30 -1.55 -3.02
N TRP A 212 3.75 -2.76 -2.94
CA TRP A 212 4.23 -3.88 -3.75
C TRP A 212 4.03 -3.64 -5.25
N ALA A 213 2.85 -3.14 -5.64
CA ALA A 213 2.58 -2.81 -7.03
C ALA A 213 3.50 -1.69 -7.55
N ALA A 214 3.81 -0.67 -6.74
CA ALA A 214 4.80 0.35 -7.10
C ALA A 214 6.20 -0.26 -7.34
N ALA A 215 6.64 -1.16 -6.45
CA ALA A 215 7.91 -1.87 -6.62
C ALA A 215 7.93 -2.72 -7.89
N PHE A 216 6.87 -3.50 -8.09
CA PHE A 216 6.72 -4.40 -9.21
C PHE A 216 6.65 -3.71 -10.56
N ASN A 217 6.00 -2.55 -10.63
CA ASN A 217 5.88 -1.80 -11.88
C ASN A 217 7.17 -1.06 -12.23
N ALA A 218 7.95 -0.60 -11.24
CA ALA A 218 9.21 0.12 -11.49
C ALA A 218 10.25 -0.73 -12.25
N ARG A 219 10.15 -2.06 -12.13
CA ARG A 219 10.95 -3.07 -12.84
C ARG A 219 10.31 -3.56 -14.15
N GLY A 220 9.24 -2.91 -14.61
CA GLY A 220 8.53 -3.23 -15.85
C GLY A 220 7.55 -4.40 -15.75
N GLY A 221 7.21 -4.84 -14.53
CA GLY A 221 6.25 -5.92 -14.30
C GLY A 221 4.78 -5.50 -14.49
N THR A 222 3.90 -6.49 -14.63
CA THR A 222 2.43 -6.32 -14.64
C THR A 222 1.83 -6.67 -13.28
N SER A 223 1.30 -5.68 -12.56
CA SER A 223 0.58 -5.90 -11.31
C SER A 223 -0.93 -5.97 -11.55
N VAL A 224 -1.57 -7.02 -11.05
CA VAL A 224 -2.99 -7.29 -11.23
C VAL A 224 -3.73 -7.19 -9.89
N CYS A 225 -4.75 -6.34 -9.84
CA CYS A 225 -5.61 -6.22 -8.68
C CYS A 225 -7.03 -6.70 -8.97
N TYR A 226 -7.54 -7.61 -8.14
CA TYR A 226 -8.92 -8.08 -8.16
C TYR A 226 -9.80 -7.23 -7.25
N GLN A 227 -10.78 -6.54 -7.83
CA GLN A 227 -11.74 -5.77 -7.06
C GLN A 227 -12.81 -6.69 -6.47
N HIS A 228 -12.70 -7.01 -5.18
CA HIS A 228 -13.67 -7.89 -4.52
C HIS A 228 -14.92 -7.16 -3.96
N GLY A 229 -14.93 -5.84 -3.84
CA GLY A 229 -16.09 -5.12 -3.30
C GLY A 229 -16.47 -3.86 -4.07
N TRP A 230 -17.72 -3.44 -3.98
CA TRP A 230 -18.11 -2.10 -4.41
C TRP A 230 -17.82 -1.12 -3.26
N PRO A 231 -16.96 -0.10 -3.46
CA PRO A 231 -16.72 0.88 -2.40
C PRO A 231 -17.96 1.73 -2.21
N ALA A 232 -18.47 1.82 -0.98
CA ALA A 232 -19.61 2.68 -0.67
C ALA A 232 -19.33 4.16 -1.02
N PHE A 233 -18.06 4.58 -1.00
CA PHE A 233 -17.59 5.88 -1.47
C PHE A 233 -16.11 5.81 -1.91
N MET A 234 -15.71 6.69 -2.83
CA MET A 234 -14.36 6.72 -3.41
C MET A 234 -13.38 7.54 -2.56
N HIS A 235 -12.96 6.97 -1.43
CA HIS A 235 -11.92 7.57 -0.57
C HIS A 235 -10.51 7.46 -1.17
N ALA A 236 -9.53 8.11 -0.53
CA ALA A 236 -8.14 8.19 -1.00
C ALA A 236 -7.50 6.84 -1.39
N GLY A 237 -7.81 5.76 -0.66
CA GLY A 237 -7.32 4.42 -1.02
C GLY A 237 -7.75 3.88 -2.40
N PHE A 238 -8.86 4.34 -2.96
CA PHE A 238 -9.38 3.92 -4.28
C PHE A 238 -9.02 4.89 -5.41
N VAL A 239 -8.13 5.85 -5.15
CA VAL A 239 -7.70 6.87 -6.12
C VAL A 239 -6.22 6.67 -6.44
N ASP A 240 -5.83 6.95 -7.68
CA ASP A 240 -4.45 6.87 -8.19
C ASP A 240 -3.77 5.56 -7.78
N MET A 241 -4.49 4.44 -7.92
CA MET A 241 -3.98 3.14 -7.52
C MET A 241 -2.85 2.69 -8.46
N PRO A 242 -1.74 2.14 -7.93
CA PRO A 242 -0.53 1.90 -8.70
C PRO A 242 -0.54 0.54 -9.40
N TYR A 243 -1.69 -0.03 -9.76
CA TYR A 243 -1.76 -1.31 -10.46
C TYR A 243 -1.75 -1.08 -11.97
N THR A 244 -1.17 -1.98 -12.76
CA THR A 244 -1.26 -1.89 -14.22
C THR A 244 -2.60 -2.40 -14.74
N ARG A 245 -3.14 -3.44 -14.10
CA ARG A 245 -4.42 -4.05 -14.46
C ARG A 245 -5.34 -4.19 -13.26
N MET A 246 -6.61 -3.89 -13.48
CA MET A 246 -7.69 -4.07 -12.52
C MET A 246 -8.72 -5.05 -13.09
N ILE A 247 -9.09 -6.07 -12.34
CA ILE A 247 -10.20 -6.96 -12.67
C ILE A 247 -11.41 -6.52 -11.85
N THR A 248 -12.47 -6.11 -12.55
CA THR A 248 -13.61 -5.38 -11.97
C THR A 248 -14.95 -6.07 -12.23
N TRP A 249 -16.05 -5.38 -11.87
CA TRP A 249 -17.43 -5.87 -11.94
C TRP A 249 -18.13 -5.62 -13.28
N GLY A 250 -17.45 -5.04 -14.27
CA GLY A 250 -18.01 -4.75 -15.60
C GLY A 250 -18.00 -3.27 -15.98
N ASP A 251 -18.63 -2.95 -17.10
CA ASP A 251 -18.47 -1.68 -17.81
C ASP A 251 -18.97 -0.45 -17.04
N GLU A 252 -20.10 -0.56 -16.33
CA GLU A 252 -20.64 0.53 -15.51
C GLU A 252 -19.70 0.89 -14.37
N PHE A 253 -19.16 -0.13 -13.69
CA PHE A 253 -18.16 0.07 -12.65
C PHE A 253 -16.90 0.71 -13.23
N ASN A 254 -16.43 0.21 -14.37
CA ASN A 254 -15.25 0.71 -15.06
C ASN A 254 -15.38 2.20 -15.43
N ARG A 255 -16.57 2.65 -15.84
CA ARG A 255 -16.81 4.06 -16.16
C ARG A 255 -16.59 4.95 -14.94
N LEU A 256 -17.13 4.57 -13.79
CA LEU A 256 -16.92 5.29 -12.52
C LEU A 256 -15.47 5.17 -12.07
N TRP A 257 -14.85 4.01 -12.23
CA TRP A 257 -13.50 3.75 -11.79
C TRP A 257 -12.46 4.59 -12.53
N ARG A 258 -12.61 4.73 -13.85
CA ARG A 258 -11.69 5.47 -14.73
C ARG A 258 -11.58 6.95 -14.37
N SER A 259 -12.60 7.58 -13.78
CA SER A 259 -12.49 8.97 -13.33
C SER A 259 -11.54 9.15 -12.14
N TYR A 260 -11.27 8.09 -11.39
CA TYR A 260 -10.37 8.09 -10.24
C TYR A 260 -9.04 7.38 -10.51
N ASN A 261 -9.00 6.53 -11.54
CA ASN A 261 -7.83 5.72 -11.91
C ASN A 261 -7.69 5.61 -13.44
N PRO A 262 -7.46 6.73 -14.15
CA PRO A 262 -7.44 6.75 -15.62
C PRO A 262 -6.30 5.91 -16.25
N GLN A 263 -5.26 5.60 -15.48
CA GLN A 263 -4.06 4.88 -15.92
C GLN A 263 -4.23 3.35 -15.97
N MET A 264 -5.27 2.79 -15.35
CA MET A 264 -5.40 1.33 -15.19
C MET A 264 -6.18 0.69 -16.34
N GLU A 265 -5.66 -0.43 -16.83
CA GLU A 265 -6.43 -1.31 -17.73
C GLU A 265 -7.50 -2.04 -16.92
N CYS A 266 -8.77 -1.86 -17.29
CA CYS A 266 -9.93 -2.46 -16.63
C CYS A 266 -10.76 -3.26 -17.64
#